data_AF-A0A511D488-F1
#
_entry.id   AF-A0A511D488-F1
#
_cell.length_a   1.000
_cell.length_b   1.000
_cell.length_c   1.000
_cell.angle_alpha   90.00
_cell.angle_beta   90.00
_cell.angle_gamma   90.00
#
_symmetry.space_group_name_H-M   'P 1'
#
loop_
_entity.id
_entity.type
_entity.pdbx_description
1 polymer ?
#
loop_
_entity_poly.entity_id
_entity_poly.type
_entity_poly.pdbx_seq_one_letter_code
_entity_poly.pdbx_strand_id
1 'polypeptide(L)'
;MITERIDNGTLSRLRAGEAASAVLLHATEAGPASSLLTQPLEVGPARRTVRDRVLAGSLCAQLVLRIGWAPGAMPPPRTPRRPVLDVFDRQLR
;
A
#
# COMPACT_ATOMS: atom_id res chain seq x y z
N MET A 1 -7.86 4.57 0.54
CA MET A 1 -7.72 3.45 -0.44
C MET A 1 -7.08 4.04 -1.69
N ILE A 2 -6.08 3.38 -2.28
CA ILE A 2 -5.50 3.84 -3.55
C ILE A 2 -6.18 3.05 -4.67
N THR A 3 -6.63 3.78 -5.68
CA THR A 3 -7.50 3.27 -6.73
C THR A 3 -7.06 3.79 -8.09
N GLU A 4 -7.19 2.95 -9.11
CA GLU A 4 -6.95 3.31 -10.52
C GLU A 4 -8.24 3.07 -11.33
N ARG A 5 -8.37 3.73 -12.48
CA ARG A 5 -9.60 3.70 -13.28
C ARG A 5 -9.61 2.46 -14.17
N ILE A 6 -10.41 1.45 -13.81
CA ILE A 6 -10.69 0.17 -14.53
C ILE A 6 -9.47 -0.55 -15.15
N ASP A 7 -8.24 -0.20 -14.76
CA ASP A 7 -7.02 -0.89 -15.18
C ASP A 7 -6.31 -1.46 -13.96
N ASN A 8 -6.01 -2.76 -14.02
CA ASN A 8 -5.26 -3.51 -13.02
C ASN A 8 -3.95 -4.07 -13.59
N GLY A 9 -3.46 -3.48 -14.69
CA GLY A 9 -2.22 -3.82 -15.35
C GLY A 9 -0.98 -3.46 -14.54
N THR A 10 0.18 -3.81 -15.08
CA THR A 10 1.48 -3.59 -14.43
C THR A 10 1.75 -2.11 -14.14
N LEU A 11 1.38 -1.21 -15.06
CA LEU A 11 1.58 0.23 -14.88
C LEU A 11 0.71 0.79 -13.75
N SER A 12 -0.56 0.40 -13.67
CA SER A 12 -1.46 0.82 -12.59
C SER A 12 -0.97 0.36 -11.22
N ARG A 13 -0.42 -0.86 -11.13
CA ARG A 13 0.22 -1.35 -9.90
C ARG A 13 1.46 -0.56 -9.52
N LEU A 14 2.30 -0.20 -10.49
CA LEU A 14 3.49 0.61 -10.24
C LEU A 14 3.11 1.99 -9.68
N ARG A 15 2.16 2.67 -10.35
CA ARG A 15 1.63 3.97 -9.90
C ARG A 15 0.99 3.89 -8.53
N ALA A 16 0.26 2.82 -8.25
CA ALA A 16 -0.31 2.61 -6.92
C ALA A 16 0.78 2.44 -5.85
N GLY A 17 1.90 1.79 -6.18
CA GLY A 17 3.08 1.69 -5.32
C GLY A 17 3.73 3.04 -5.05
N GLU A 18 3.91 3.87 -6.08
CA GLU A 18 4.44 5.24 -5.96
C GLU A 18 3.53 6.11 -5.08
N ALA A 19 2.22 6.07 -5.33
CA ALA A 19 1.23 6.78 -4.54
C ALA A 19 1.21 6.28 -3.08
N ALA A 20 1.34 4.97 -2.85
CA ALA A 20 1.41 4.41 -1.50
C ALA A 20 2.65 4.89 -0.76
N SER A 21 3.80 4.95 -1.44
CA SER A 21 5.04 5.49 -0.86
C SER A 21 4.84 6.93 -0.42
N ALA A 22 4.30 7.79 -1.29
CA ALA A 22 4.05 9.19 -0.97
C ALA A 22 3.12 9.35 0.24
N VAL A 23 2.00 8.60 0.27
CA VAL A 23 1.04 8.66 1.38
C VAL A 23 1.66 8.15 2.69
N LEU A 24 2.43 7.05 2.66
CA LEU A 24 3.05 6.47 3.86
C LEU A 24 4.14 7.39 4.43
N LEU A 25 4.96 8.00 3.58
CA LEU A 25 5.97 8.97 4.01
C LEU A 25 5.31 10.19 4.63
N HIS A 26 4.28 10.74 3.98
CA HIS A 26 3.54 11.88 4.53
C HIS A 26 2.84 11.55 5.85
N ALA A 27 2.22 10.37 5.97
CA ALA A 27 1.65 9.91 7.23
C ALA A 27 2.71 9.73 8.33
N THR A 28 3.92 9.29 7.97
CA THR A 28 5.03 9.17 8.92
C THR A 28 5.47 10.54 9.45
N GLU A 29 5.56 11.54 8.58
CA GLU A 29 5.87 12.92 8.97
C GLU A 29 4.76 13.52 9.85
N ALA A 30 3.50 13.24 9.54
CA ALA A 30 2.36 13.74 10.31
C ALA A 30 2.18 13.05 11.68
N GLY A 31 2.85 11.92 11.91
CA GLY A 31 2.82 11.19 13.18
C GLY A 31 1.71 10.15 13.45
N PRO A 32 0.63 9.94 12.65
CA PRO A 32 -0.25 8.81 12.87
C PRO A 32 0.41 7.46 12.52
N ALA A 33 -0.06 6.39 13.16
CA ALA A 33 0.29 5.03 12.76
C ALA A 33 -0.37 4.70 11.42
N SER A 34 0.32 3.90 10.60
CA SER A 34 -0.16 3.46 9.29
C SER A 34 -0.02 1.94 9.12
N SER A 35 -0.94 1.32 8.39
CA SER A 35 -0.91 -0.12 8.08
C SER A 35 -1.50 -0.37 6.70
N LEU A 36 -0.70 -0.97 5.82
CA LEU A 36 -1.09 -1.35 4.46
C LEU A 36 -1.65 -2.78 4.44
N LEU A 37 -2.75 -2.99 3.72
CA LEU A 37 -3.44 -4.27 3.58
C LEU A 37 -3.74 -4.55 2.09
N THR A 38 -3.32 -5.73 1.61
CA THR A 38 -3.64 -6.24 0.26
C THR A 38 -4.60 -7.43 0.29
N GLN A 39 -4.60 -8.21 1.38
CA GLN A 39 -5.41 -9.43 1.55
C GLN A 39 -6.90 -9.27 1.18
N PRO A 40 -7.60 -8.17 1.51
CA PRO A 40 -9.01 -8.00 1.12
C PRO A 40 -9.25 -7.98 -0.40
N LEU A 41 -8.21 -7.73 -1.20
CA LEU A 41 -8.27 -7.60 -2.65
C LEU A 41 -7.85 -8.89 -3.37
N GLU A 42 -7.20 -9.81 -2.67
CA GLU A 42 -6.72 -11.09 -3.22
C GLU A 42 -7.88 -12.07 -3.41
N VAL A 43 -8.92 -12.00 -2.57
CA VAL A 43 -10.09 -12.88 -2.62
C VAL A 43 -11.17 -12.29 -3.53
N GLY A 44 -11.57 -13.04 -4.58
CA GLY A 44 -12.50 -12.57 -5.62
C GLY A 44 -13.82 -11.98 -5.10
N PRO A 45 -14.59 -12.68 -4.25
CA PRO A 45 -15.80 -12.13 -3.63
C PRO A 45 -15.59 -10.85 -2.80
N ALA A 46 -14.53 -10.81 -1.98
CA ALA A 46 -14.20 -9.64 -1.17
C ALA A 46 -13.84 -8.44 -2.07
N ARG A 47 -13.02 -8.66 -3.10
CA ARG A 47 -12.67 -7.65 -4.10
C ARG A 47 -13.88 -7.10 -4.83
N ARG A 48 -14.83 -7.94 -5.25
CA ARG A 48 -16.09 -7.48 -5.87
C ARG A 48 -16.91 -6.63 -4.91
N THR A 49 -17.01 -7.05 -3.65
CA THR A 49 -17.71 -6.27 -2.62
C THR A 49 -17.10 -4.88 -2.45
N VAL A 50 -15.78 -4.78 -2.39
CA VAL A 50 -15.06 -3.49 -2.33
C VAL A 50 -15.36 -2.66 -3.58
N ARG A 51 -15.22 -3.24 -4.78
CA ARG A 51 -15.49 -2.55 -6.05
C ARG A 51 -16.92 -2.00 -6.09
N ASP A 52 -17.91 -2.84 -5.80
CA ASP A 52 -19.32 -2.53 -6.06
C ASP A 52 -19.91 -1.67 -4.94
N ARG A 53 -19.56 -1.96 -3.66
CA ARG A 53 -20.16 -1.28 -2.50
C ARG A 53 -19.35 -0.10 -1.97
N VAL A 54 -18.04 -0.07 -2.19
CA VAL A 54 -17.17 1.02 -1.68
C VAL A 54 -16.74 1.96 -2.80
N LEU A 55 -16.50 1.43 -4.00
CA LEU A 55 -15.96 2.19 -5.13
C LEU A 55 -16.95 2.47 -6.27
N ALA A 56 -18.25 2.25 -6.01
CA ALA A 56 -19.33 2.50 -6.97
C ALA A 56 -19.11 1.85 -8.35
N GLY A 57 -18.44 0.69 -8.40
CA GLY A 57 -18.27 -0.12 -9.61
C GLY A 57 -17.24 0.37 -10.64
N SER A 58 -16.70 1.58 -10.50
CA SER A 58 -15.94 2.26 -11.56
C SER A 58 -14.42 2.32 -11.35
N LEU A 59 -13.94 1.88 -10.18
CA LEU A 59 -12.52 1.92 -9.81
C LEU A 59 -12.02 0.53 -9.39
N CYS A 60 -10.74 0.29 -9.61
CA CYS A 60 -10.05 -0.90 -9.13
C CYS A 60 -9.23 -0.53 -7.89
N ALA A 61 -9.56 -1.13 -6.74
CA ALA A 61 -8.74 -1.03 -5.54
C ALA A 61 -7.39 -1.73 -5.77
N GLN A 62 -6.30 -1.01 -5.52
CA GLN A 62 -4.94 -1.56 -5.60
C GLN A 62 -4.42 -1.94 -4.21
N LEU A 63 -4.75 -1.14 -3.19
CA LEU A 63 -4.36 -1.37 -1.80
C LEU A 63 -5.25 -0.58 -0.83
N VAL A 64 -5.33 -1.06 0.41
CA VAL A 64 -6.02 -0.42 1.52
C VAL A 64 -5.00 0.07 2.54
N LEU A 65 -5.18 1.30 3.02
CA LEU A 65 -4.38 1.90 4.08
C LEU A 65 -5.28 2.21 5.26
N ARG A 66 -4.85 1.78 6.45
CA ARG A 66 -5.39 2.25 7.73
C ARG A 66 -4.46 3.31 8.27
N ILE A 67 -5.03 4.43 8.70
CA ILE A 67 -4.30 5.56 9.27
C ILE A 67 -5.06 5.99 10.53
N GLY A 68 -4.35 6.20 11.63
CA GLY A 68 -4.95 6.68 12.87
C GLY A 68 -3.96 6.77 14.01
N TRP A 69 -4.43 7.23 15.16
CA TRP A 69 -3.61 7.32 16.37
C TRP A 69 -3.73 6.04 17.17
N ALA A 70 -2.60 5.36 17.35
CA ALA A 70 -2.50 4.26 18.29
C ALA A 70 -2.39 4.83 19.72
N PRO A 71 -3.03 4.21 20.72
CA PRO A 71 -2.74 4.51 22.13
C PRO A 71 -1.24 4.35 22.37
N GLY A 72 -0.66 5.14 23.29
CA GLY A 72 0.78 5.32 23.54
C GLY A 72 1.57 4.08 23.99
N ALA A 73 1.49 3.00 23.22
CA ALA A 73 2.28 1.81 23.34
C ALA A 73 3.67 2.06 22.76
N MET A 74 4.67 1.35 23.30
CA MET A 74 6.01 1.32 22.73
C MET A 74 5.94 0.88 21.26
N PRO A 75 6.60 1.58 20.32
CA PRO A 75 6.61 1.15 18.93
C PRO A 75 7.23 -0.26 18.82
N PRO A 76 6.73 -1.10 17.90
CA PRO A 76 7.30 -2.42 17.68
C PRO A 76 8.75 -2.29 17.19
N PRO A 77 9.59 -3.33 17.40
CA PRO A 77 10.94 -3.32 16.86
C PRO A 77 10.91 -3.15 15.34
N ARG A 78 11.92 -2.46 14.81
CA ARG A 78 12.04 -2.25 13.37
C ARG A 78 12.14 -3.60 12.66
N THR A 79 11.31 -3.80 11.63
CA THR A 79 11.43 -4.99 10.79
C THR A 79 12.81 -5.02 10.13
N PRO A 80 13.52 -6.17 10.11
CA PRO A 80 14.82 -6.27 9.47
C PRO A 80 14.74 -5.92 7.98
N ARG A 81 15.84 -5.40 7.43
CA ARG A 81 16.00 -5.15 5.99
C ARG A 81 17.15 -6.01 5.48
N ARG A 82 17.03 -6.46 4.23
CA ARG A 82 18.12 -7.17 3.55
C ARG A 82 19.34 -6.23 3.44
N PRO A 83 20.57 -6.73 3.64
CA PRO A 83 21.78 -5.99 3.32
C PRO A 83 21.74 -5.41 1.90
N VAL A 84 22.34 -4.23 1.71
CA VAL A 84 22.30 -3.53 0.41
C VAL A 84 22.94 -4.36 -0.71
N LEU A 85 24.03 -5.07 -0.39
CA LEU A 85 24.75 -5.91 -1.34
C LEU A 85 23.93 -7.14 -1.79
N ASP A 86 22.87 -7.49 -1.05
CA ASP A 86 21.98 -8.59 -1.43
C ASP A 86 20.89 -8.15 -2.44
N VAL A 87 20.69 -6.84 -2.61
CA VAL A 87 19.59 -6.26 -3.41
C VAL A 87 20.04 -5.31 -4.49
N PHE A 88 21.29 -4.84 -4.45
CA PHE A 88 21.86 -3.92 -5.41
C PHE A 88 23.10 -4.54 -6.06
N ASP A 89 22.96 -4.93 -7.33
CA ASP A 89 24.11 -5.24 -8.17
C ASP A 89 24.59 -3.96 -8.85
N ARG A 90 25.85 -3.61 -8.62
CA ARG A 90 26.43 -2.41 -9.20
C ARG A 90 26.84 -2.75 -10.63
N GLN A 91 25.93 -2.57 -11.58
CA GLN A 91 26.30 -2.55 -13.00
C GLN A 91 27.14 -1.30 -13.27
N LEU A 92 28.45 -1.41 -13.03
CA LEU A 92 29.45 -0.49 -13.56
C LEU A 92 29.40 -0.62 -15.08
N ARG A 93 28.97 0.45 -15.76
CA ARG A 93 29.26 0.67 -17.17
C ARG A 93 30.64 1.28 -17.31
#